data_AF-A0AAU3UC47-F1
#
_entry.id   AF-A0AAU3UC47-F1
#
_cell.length_a   1.000
_cell.length_b   1.000
_cell.length_c   1.000
_cell.angle_alpha   90.00
_cell.angle_beta   90.00
_cell.angle_gamma   90.00
#
_symmetry.space_group_name_H-M   'P 1'
#
loop_
_entity.id
_entity.type
_entity.pdbx_description
1 polymer ?
#
loop_
_entity_poly.entity_id
_entity_poly.type
_entity_poly.pdbx_seq_one_letter_code
_entity_poly.pdbx_strand_id
1 'polypeptide(L)'
;MLADLPAEAIKQRAVVLADLAAAAVLEREPEPACGYLDEALKLLGQHWYATAMVRVKAVRQKLRDWDSLPTVRALDDQLYNWHTMIKSLTV
;
A
#
# COMPACT_ATOMS: atom_id res chain seq x y z
N MET A 1 -12.39 1.30 -19.33
CA MET A 1 -12.96 1.66 -18.01
C MET A 1 -12.58 0.54 -17.06
N LEU A 2 -11.70 0.77 -16.08
CA LEU A 2 -11.15 -0.26 -15.17
C LEU A 2 -12.12 -0.67 -14.05
N ALA A 3 -13.37 -0.24 -14.13
CA ALA A 3 -14.37 -0.36 -13.05
C ALA A 3 -14.92 -1.79 -12.86
N ASP A 4 -14.54 -2.75 -13.70
CA ASP A 4 -15.07 -4.11 -13.71
C ASP A 4 -13.97 -5.18 -13.70
N LEU A 5 -12.85 -4.90 -12.99
CA LEU A 5 -11.91 -5.98 -12.71
C LEU A 5 -12.57 -6.94 -11.70
N PRO A 6 -12.57 -8.26 -11.96
CA PRO A 6 -13.04 -9.22 -10.98
C PRO A 6 -12.26 -9.01 -9.68
N ALA A 7 -12.92 -9.15 -8.53
CA ALA A 7 -12.31 -8.90 -7.21
C ALA A 7 -10.99 -9.66 -7.02
N GLU A 8 -10.85 -10.82 -7.68
CA GLU A 8 -9.61 -11.60 -7.68
C GLU A 8 -8.46 -10.91 -8.41
N ALA A 9 -8.71 -10.24 -9.54
CA ALA A 9 -7.72 -9.44 -10.24
C ALA A 9 -7.31 -8.20 -9.43
N ILE A 10 -8.23 -7.60 -8.68
CA ILE A 10 -7.92 -6.47 -7.77
C ILE A 10 -7.01 -6.93 -6.63
N LYS A 11 -7.32 -8.07 -5.99
CA LYS A 11 -6.48 -8.67 -4.94
C LYS A 11 -5.08 -9.00 -5.48
N GLN A 12 -5.00 -9.64 -6.64
CA GLN A 12 -3.72 -9.99 -7.26
C GLN A 12 -2.92 -8.73 -7.58
N ARG A 13 -3.55 -7.69 -8.14
CA ARG A 13 -2.88 -6.41 -8.43
C ARG A 13 -2.34 -5.74 -7.17
N ALA A 14 -3.10 -5.72 -6.07
CA ALA A 14 -2.63 -5.17 -4.79
C ALA A 14 -1.43 -5.95 -4.23
N VAL A 15 -1.41 -7.28 -4.39
CA VAL A 15 -0.27 -8.12 -4.00
C VAL A 15 0.96 -7.84 -4.87
N VAL A 16 0.79 -7.78 -6.20
CA VAL A 16 1.88 -7.49 -7.15
C VAL A 16 2.50 -6.12 -6.87
N LEU A 17 1.69 -5.10 -6.61
CA LEU A 17 2.16 -3.76 -6.25
C LEU A 17 2.97 -3.78 -4.93
N ALA A 18 2.52 -4.52 -3.93
CA ALA A 18 3.28 -4.66 -2.67
C ALA A 18 4.61 -5.40 -2.89
N ASP A 19 4.65 -6.40 -3.76
CA ASP A 19 5.87 -7.15 -4.07
C ASP A 19 6.86 -6.30 -4.91
N LEU A 20 6.36 -5.51 -5.86
CA LEU A 20 7.17 -4.51 -6.59
C LEU A 20 7.74 -3.46 -5.65
N ALA A 21 6.96 -2.97 -4.69
CA ALA A 21 7.46 -2.07 -3.66
C ALA A 21 8.58 -2.71 -2.83
N ALA A 22 8.43 -3.98 -2.47
CA ALA A 22 9.47 -4.71 -1.75
C ALA A 22 10.76 -4.83 -2.56
N ALA A 23 10.66 -5.06 -3.87
CA ALA A 23 11.81 -5.10 -4.78
C ALA A 23 12.50 -3.72 -4.88
N ALA A 24 11.74 -2.65 -5.10
CA ALA A 24 12.28 -1.29 -5.16
C ALA A 24 13.01 -0.87 -3.87
N VAL A 25 12.53 -1.31 -2.70
CA VAL A 25 13.24 -1.08 -1.43
C VAL A 25 14.58 -1.81 -1.38
N LEU A 26 14.67 -3.04 -1.92
CA LEU A 26 15.94 -3.77 -2.01
C LEU A 26 16.92 -3.08 -2.97
N GLU A 27 16.41 -2.45 -4.01
CA GLU A 27 17.18 -1.63 -4.96
C GLU A 27 17.52 -0.24 -4.41
N ARG A 28 17.10 0.08 -3.17
CA ARG A 28 17.28 1.37 -2.49
C ARG A 28 16.60 2.53 -3.21
N GLU A 29 15.47 2.24 -3.86
CA GLU A 29 14.62 3.20 -4.55
C GLU A 29 13.31 3.43 -3.75
N PRO A 30 13.34 4.31 -2.72
CA PRO A 30 12.19 4.52 -1.83
C PRO A 30 11.01 5.23 -2.49
N GLU A 31 11.26 6.07 -3.50
CA GLU A 31 10.23 6.84 -4.20
C GLU A 31 9.29 5.94 -5.04
N PRO A 32 9.80 5.06 -5.94
CA PRO A 32 8.95 4.11 -6.64
C PRO A 32 8.30 3.12 -5.68
N ALA A 33 9.00 2.70 -4.62
CA ALA A 33 8.40 1.87 -3.58
C ALA A 33 7.16 2.53 -2.95
N CYS A 34 7.24 3.81 -2.58
CA CYS A 34 6.10 4.55 -2.05
C CYS A 34 4.96 4.68 -3.08
N GLY A 35 5.30 4.91 -4.35
CA GLY A 35 4.31 4.98 -5.44
C GLY A 35 3.52 3.69 -5.61
N TYR A 36 4.18 2.54 -5.60
CA TYR A 36 3.52 1.24 -5.67
C TYR A 36 2.62 0.97 -4.44
N LEU A 37 3.07 1.36 -3.24
CA LEU A 37 2.28 1.20 -2.02
C LEU A 37 1.05 2.11 -1.99
N ASP A 38 1.14 3.35 -2.50
CA ASP A 38 0.01 4.26 -2.65
C ASP A 38 -1.08 3.66 -3.57
N GLU A 39 -0.67 3.11 -4.73
CA GLU A 39 -1.60 2.45 -5.65
C GLU A 39 -2.22 1.19 -5.02
N ALA A 40 -1.43 0.40 -4.28
CA ALA A 40 -1.95 -0.75 -3.55
C ALA A 40 -2.99 -0.33 -2.51
N LEU A 41 -2.73 0.72 -1.74
CA LEU A 41 -3.66 1.24 -0.72
C LEU A 41 -4.95 1.78 -1.32
N LYS A 42 -4.91 2.40 -2.50
CA LYS A 42 -6.11 2.83 -3.25
C LYS A 42 -7.00 1.65 -3.62
N LEU A 43 -6.41 0.55 -4.09
CA LEU A 43 -7.14 -0.69 -4.40
C LEU A 43 -7.76 -1.31 -3.14
N LEU A 44 -7.02 -1.29 -2.03
CA LEU A 44 -7.50 -1.82 -0.75
C LEU A 44 -8.67 -1.00 -0.19
N GLY A 45 -8.67 0.33 -0.38
CA GLY A 45 -9.78 1.19 0.05
C GLY A 45 -11.12 0.84 -0.63
N GLN A 46 -11.08 0.24 -1.81
CA GLN A 46 -12.28 -0.22 -2.53
C GLN A 46 -12.65 -1.67 -2.17
N HIS A 47 -11.64 -2.52 -1.94
CA HIS A 47 -11.83 -3.93 -1.60
C HIS A 47 -10.90 -4.33 -0.45
N TRP A 48 -11.46 -4.45 0.75
CA TRP A 48 -10.71 -4.89 1.92
C TRP A 48 -10.01 -6.23 1.66
N TYR A 49 -8.68 -6.24 1.80
CA TYR A 49 -7.91 -7.46 1.69
C TYR A 49 -6.75 -7.51 2.70
N ALA A 50 -6.95 -8.27 3.76
CA ALA A 50 -6.02 -8.38 4.89
C ALA A 50 -4.60 -8.81 4.47
N THR A 51 -4.49 -9.75 3.53
CA THR A 51 -3.19 -10.27 3.06
C THR A 51 -2.32 -9.18 2.43
N ALA A 52 -2.90 -8.33 1.58
CA ALA A 52 -2.17 -7.23 0.95
C ALA A 52 -1.79 -6.16 1.98
N MET A 53 -2.66 -5.88 2.97
CA MET A 53 -2.35 -4.95 4.06
C MET A 53 -1.16 -5.42 4.92
N VAL A 54 -1.03 -6.73 5.17
CA VAL A 54 0.15 -7.29 5.86
C VAL A 54 1.42 -7.03 5.05
N ARG A 55 1.39 -7.22 3.73
CA ARG A 55 2.55 -6.95 2.85
C ARG A 55 2.92 -5.47 2.83
N VAL A 56 1.92 -4.58 2.68
CA VAL A 56 2.14 -3.12 2.72
C VAL A 56 2.85 -2.72 4.02
N LYS A 57 2.38 -3.20 5.17
CA LYS A 57 3.03 -2.94 6.47
C LYS A 57 4.46 -3.46 6.54
N ALA A 58 4.73 -4.64 5.97
CA ALA A 58 6.07 -5.22 5.92
C ALA A 58 7.03 -4.37 5.06
N VAL A 59 6.60 -3.87 3.90
CA VAL A 59 7.43 -2.99 3.07
C VAL A 59 7.64 -1.65 3.76
N ARG A 60 6.60 -1.08 4.40
CA ARG A 60 6.73 0.16 5.17
C ARG A 60 7.79 0.05 6.28
N GLN A 61 7.87 -1.09 6.96
CA GLN A 61 8.91 -1.33 7.97
C GLN A 61 10.33 -1.32 7.39
N LYS A 62 10.51 -1.76 6.13
CA LYS A 62 11.80 -1.70 5.45
C LYS A 62 12.13 -0.29 4.96
N LEU A 63 11.12 0.55 4.69
CA LEU A 63 11.29 1.96 4.33
C LEU A 63 11.73 2.86 5.50
N ARG A 64 11.91 2.33 6.71
CA ARG A 64 12.28 3.12 7.90
C ARG A 64 13.60 3.87 7.77
N ASP A 65 14.53 3.32 6.99
CA ASP A 65 15.81 3.98 6.70
C ASP A 65 15.62 5.31 5.93
N TRP A 66 14.44 5.53 5.35
CA TRP A 66 14.06 6.72 4.59
C TRP A 66 12.89 7.50 5.23
N ASP A 67 12.63 7.35 6.54
CA ASP A 67 11.53 8.04 7.26
C ASP A 67 11.60 9.58 7.16
N SER A 68 12.77 10.14 6.87
CA SER A 68 12.94 11.58 6.63
C SER A 68 12.37 12.04 5.27
N LEU A 69 12.13 11.12 4.32
CA LEU A 69 11.62 11.47 3.00
C LEU A 69 10.14 11.87 3.07
N PRO A 70 9.75 12.92 2.32
CA PRO A 70 8.37 13.37 2.27
C PRO A 70 7.43 12.30 1.70
N THR A 71 7.89 11.48 0.77
CA THR A 71 7.13 10.37 0.18
C THR A 71 6.78 9.28 1.21
N VAL A 72 7.72 8.95 2.10
CA VAL A 72 7.50 7.96 3.16
C VAL A 72 6.52 8.50 4.21
N ARG A 73 6.59 9.79 4.52
CA ARG A 73 5.62 10.45 5.43
C ARG A 73 4.21 10.50 4.83
N ALA A 74 4.09 10.82 3.55
CA ALA A 74 2.81 10.81 2.85
C ALA A 74 2.17 9.40 2.87
N LEU A 75 2.98 8.36 2.72
CA LEU A 75 2.54 6.98 2.86
C LEU A 75 2.02 6.67 4.28
N ASP A 76 2.68 7.18 5.33
CA ASP A 76 2.21 7.05 6.71
C ASP A 76 0.86 7.72 6.94
N ASP A 77 0.70 8.94 6.43
CA ASP A 77 -0.55 9.70 6.53
C ASP A 77 -1.69 8.92 5.84
N GLN A 78 -1.41 8.33 4.67
CA GLN A 78 -2.37 7.50 3.97
C GLN A 78 -2.73 6.24 4.76
N LEU A 79 -1.76 5.54 5.34
CA LEU A 79 -1.97 4.37 6.21
C LEU A 79 -2.80 4.72 7.46
N TYR A 80 -2.57 5.89 8.04
CA TYR A 80 -3.32 6.39 9.18
C TYR A 80 -4.78 6.71 8.82
N ASN A 81 -4.99 7.42 7.70
CA ASN A 81 -6.33 7.70 7.18
C ASN A 81 -7.08 6.41 6.89
N TRP A 82 -6.39 5.43 6.32
CA TRP A 82 -6.96 4.12 6.04
C TRP A 82 -7.39 3.38 7.31
N HIS A 83 -6.58 3.39 8.37
CA HIS A 83 -7.00 2.86 9.69
C HIS A 83 -8.23 3.57 10.25
N THR A 84 -8.34 4.88 10.02
CA THR A 84 -9.49 5.68 10.47
C THR A 84 -10.76 5.31 9.70
N MET A 85 -10.68 5.16 8.37
CA MET A 85 -11.81 4.73 7.53
C MET A 85 -12.38 3.38 7.98
N ILE A 86 -11.54 2.37 8.23
CA ILE A 86 -12.03 1.05 8.67
C ILE A 86 -12.75 1.17 10.01
N LYS A 87 -12.15 1.89 10.96
CA LYS A 87 -12.75 2.09 12.29
C LYS A 87 -14.13 2.74 12.18
N SER A 88 -14.30 3.70 11.26
CA SER A 88 -15.60 4.33 11.02
C SER A 88 -16.63 3.42 10.37
N LEU A 89 -16.22 2.42 9.58
CA LEU A 89 -17.12 1.44 8.95
C LEU A 89 -17.55 0.31 9.89
N THR A 90 -16.92 0.19 11.06
CA THR A 90 -17.18 -0.88 12.04
C THR A 90 -18.04 -0.39 13.22
N VAL A 91 -18.56 0.85 13.17
CA VAL A 91 -19.40 1.46 14.22
C VAL A 91 -20.88 1.38 13.90
#